data_AF-A0A8B8AGP1-F1
#
_entry.id   AF-A0A8B8AGP1-F1
#
_cell.length_a   1.000
_cell.length_b   1.000
_cell.length_c   1.000
_cell.angle_alpha   90.00
_cell.angle_beta   90.00
_cell.angle_gamma   90.00
#
_symmetry.space_group_name_H-M   'P 1'
#
loop_
_entity.id
_entity.type
_entity.pdbx_description
1 polymer ?
#
loop_
_entity_poly.entity_id
_entity_poly.type
_entity_poly.pdbx_seq_one_letter_code
_entity_poly.pdbx_strand_id
1 'polypeptide(L)'
;MEYLNECPSSLSEIEKASNRLGCGKDKYGNNQYLCLPNEKKDSLNEFCYNGVMGLQEKGNCLESSKDGFILENCTHFVFGCPDKHFKSSDIFKYPACQAINRKLRCYILDPLCQPTGGDDTCSNDEMDPGNLNITLYVVMFCLGVAVGVLGLCVWKKYGKCFKVNSNDEAEYESRPSLIDDGRLKIDPYATTNIPDLISRHEGISRKKGLYIKHYLTRKQ
;
A
#
# COMPACT_ATOMS: atom_id res chain seq x y z
N MET A 1 3.46 -18.13 -23.47
CA MET A 1 3.47 -18.17 -21.99
C MET A 1 4.77 -17.52 -21.56
N GLU A 2 4.67 -16.36 -20.91
CA GLU A 2 5.83 -15.57 -20.48
C GLU A 2 6.01 -15.72 -18.96
N TYR A 3 7.26 -15.84 -18.51
CA TYR A 3 7.61 -16.04 -17.11
C TYR A 3 7.77 -14.68 -16.43
N LEU A 4 6.95 -14.41 -15.41
CA LEU A 4 6.92 -13.11 -14.74
C LEU A 4 7.49 -13.21 -13.33
N ASN A 5 8.06 -12.13 -12.79
CA ASN A 5 8.50 -12.07 -11.40
C ASN A 5 7.33 -11.86 -10.43
N GLU A 6 6.37 -11.00 -10.81
CA GLU A 6 5.23 -10.61 -9.98
C GLU A 6 4.01 -10.35 -10.87
N CYS A 7 2.83 -10.78 -10.44
CA CYS A 7 1.59 -10.50 -11.15
C CYS A 7 1.13 -9.05 -10.94
N PRO A 8 0.36 -8.47 -11.89
CA PRO A 8 -0.32 -7.20 -11.70
C PRO A 8 -1.13 -7.14 -10.41
N SER A 9 -1.00 -6.05 -9.67
CA SER A 9 -1.58 -5.87 -8.33
C SER A 9 -2.78 -4.91 -8.32
N SER A 10 -3.04 -4.26 -9.44
CA SER A 10 -4.13 -3.29 -9.59
C SER A 10 -4.88 -3.44 -10.91
N LEU A 11 -6.12 -2.94 -10.96
CA LEU A 11 -6.94 -2.97 -12.16
C LEU A 11 -6.25 -2.29 -13.37
N SER A 12 -5.55 -1.18 -13.16
CA SER A 12 -4.83 -0.49 -14.23
C SER A 12 -3.68 -1.32 -14.80
N GLU A 13 -2.95 -2.05 -13.94
CA GLU A 13 -1.89 -2.95 -14.39
C GLU A 13 -2.45 -4.17 -15.13
N ILE A 14 -3.58 -4.71 -14.66
CA ILE A 14 -4.33 -5.77 -15.35
C ILE A 14 -4.75 -5.32 -16.75
N GLU A 15 -5.33 -4.12 -16.87
CA GLU A 15 -5.75 -3.57 -18.17
C GLU A 15 -4.55 -3.36 -19.11
N LYS A 16 -3.43 -2.83 -18.60
CA LYS A 16 -2.20 -2.67 -19.39
C LYS A 16 -1.65 -4.02 -19.86
N ALA A 17 -1.55 -5.01 -18.97
CA ALA A 17 -1.04 -6.33 -19.30
C ALA A 17 -1.97 -7.07 -20.28
N SER A 18 -3.28 -6.98 -20.05
CA SER A 18 -4.32 -7.48 -20.96
C SER A 18 -4.20 -6.90 -22.35
N ASN A 19 -4.04 -5.57 -22.46
CA ASN A 19 -3.89 -4.90 -23.76
C ASN A 19 -2.58 -5.29 -24.45
N ARG A 20 -1.48 -5.43 -23.69
CA ARG A 20 -0.18 -5.90 -24.22
C ARG A 20 -0.27 -7.30 -24.81
N LEU A 21 -1.00 -8.22 -24.15
CA LEU A 21 -1.20 -9.60 -24.63
C LEU A 21 -2.33 -9.73 -25.65
N GLY A 22 -3.14 -8.69 -25.88
CA GLY A 22 -4.30 -8.74 -26.76
C GLY A 22 -5.45 -9.61 -26.22
N CYS A 23 -5.60 -9.70 -24.90
CA CYS A 23 -6.69 -10.48 -24.30
C CYS A 23 -8.05 -9.85 -24.57
N GLY A 24 -9.04 -10.70 -24.81
CA GLY A 24 -10.42 -10.30 -25.05
C GLY A 24 -11.23 -10.09 -23.77
N LYS A 25 -12.54 -10.02 -23.96
CA LYS A 25 -13.54 -10.10 -22.89
C LYS A 25 -14.38 -11.35 -23.09
N ASP A 26 -14.79 -11.97 -21.99
CA ASP A 26 -15.72 -13.09 -22.06
C ASP A 26 -17.13 -12.61 -22.48
N LYS A 27 -18.06 -13.56 -22.66
CA LYS A 27 -19.45 -13.26 -23.08
C LYS A 27 -20.23 -12.36 -22.10
N TYR A 28 -19.72 -12.12 -20.90
CA TYR A 28 -20.31 -11.24 -19.89
C TYR A 28 -19.52 -9.94 -19.71
N GLY A 29 -18.51 -9.69 -20.55
CA GLY A 29 -17.70 -8.48 -20.52
C GLY A 29 -16.57 -8.49 -19.49
N ASN A 30 -16.27 -9.63 -18.85
CA ASN A 30 -15.14 -9.71 -17.92
C ASN A 30 -13.81 -9.81 -18.70
N ASN A 31 -12.77 -9.15 -18.23
CA ASN A 31 -11.43 -9.25 -18.81
C ASN A 31 -10.93 -10.71 -18.72
N GLN A 32 -10.44 -11.26 -19.83
CA GLN A 32 -9.94 -12.63 -19.93
C GLN A 32 -8.45 -12.79 -19.57
N TYR A 33 -7.76 -11.72 -19.19
CA TYR A 33 -6.39 -11.79 -18.69
C TYR A 33 -6.33 -12.52 -17.34
N LEU A 34 -5.37 -13.43 -17.22
CA LEU A 34 -5.00 -14.09 -15.97
C LEU A 34 -3.48 -14.06 -15.79
N CYS A 35 -3.08 -13.89 -14.53
CA CYS A 35 -1.71 -14.12 -14.07
C CYS A 35 -1.75 -14.98 -12.83
N LEU A 36 -1.31 -16.24 -12.95
CA LEU A 36 -1.46 -17.28 -11.94
C LEU A 36 -0.16 -18.05 -11.74
N PRO A 37 0.12 -18.57 -10.54
CA PRO A 37 1.12 -19.62 -10.34
C PRO A 37 0.85 -20.82 -11.24
N ASN A 38 1.88 -21.49 -11.72
CA ASN A 38 1.72 -22.81 -12.32
C ASN A 38 1.52 -23.90 -11.25
N GLU A 39 1.05 -25.08 -11.65
CA GLU A 39 0.85 -26.23 -10.73
C GLU A 39 2.11 -26.61 -9.93
N LYS A 40 3.30 -26.38 -10.50
CA LYS A 40 4.59 -26.67 -9.86
C LYS A 40 5.06 -25.56 -8.91
N LYS A 41 4.32 -24.45 -8.84
CA LYS A 41 4.61 -23.28 -8.01
C LYS A 41 6.05 -22.77 -8.18
N ASP A 42 6.62 -22.90 -9.38
CA ASP A 42 7.98 -22.43 -9.74
C ASP A 42 7.99 -21.27 -10.76
N SER A 43 6.82 -20.97 -11.34
CA SER A 43 6.60 -19.81 -12.21
C SER A 43 5.26 -19.14 -11.94
N LEU A 44 5.19 -17.86 -12.31
CA LEU A 44 3.93 -17.17 -12.59
C LEU A 44 3.75 -17.11 -14.10
N ASN A 45 2.56 -17.48 -14.56
CA ASN A 45 2.19 -17.52 -15.96
C ASN A 45 1.15 -16.45 -16.24
N GLU A 46 1.44 -15.56 -17.18
CA GLU A 46 0.44 -14.67 -17.78
C GLU A 46 -0.11 -15.23 -19.09
N PHE A 47 -1.43 -15.20 -19.25
CA PHE A 47 -2.13 -15.72 -20.43
C PHE A 47 -3.55 -15.13 -20.58
N CYS A 48 -4.11 -15.26 -21.78
CA CYS A 48 -5.51 -14.97 -22.05
C CYS A 48 -6.34 -16.26 -21.92
N TYR A 49 -7.34 -16.26 -21.06
CA TYR A 49 -8.25 -17.38 -20.88
C TYR A 49 -9.39 -17.34 -21.91
N ASN A 50 -9.51 -18.37 -22.74
CA ASN A 50 -10.50 -18.42 -23.82
C ASN A 50 -11.90 -18.88 -23.37
N GLY A 51 -12.13 -18.99 -22.06
CA GLY A 51 -13.40 -19.40 -21.49
C GLY A 51 -14.19 -18.28 -20.83
N VAL A 52 -15.22 -18.68 -20.08
CA VAL A 52 -16.02 -17.79 -19.23
C VAL A 52 -15.28 -17.62 -17.90
N MET A 53 -15.00 -16.38 -17.48
CA MET A 53 -14.21 -16.15 -16.27
C MET A 53 -14.90 -16.67 -15.01
N GLY A 54 -16.24 -16.63 -14.97
CA GLY A 54 -17.04 -17.31 -13.95
C GLY A 54 -16.83 -16.81 -12.52
N LEU A 55 -17.56 -17.42 -11.58
CA LEU A 55 -17.35 -17.27 -10.14
C LEU A 55 -16.59 -18.49 -9.62
N GLN A 56 -15.62 -18.23 -8.75
CA GLN A 56 -14.78 -19.22 -8.11
C GLN A 56 -15.19 -19.37 -6.65
N GLU A 57 -15.06 -20.59 -6.15
CA GLU A 57 -15.41 -20.93 -4.79
C GLU A 57 -14.44 -20.28 -3.80
N LYS A 58 -14.96 -19.78 -2.68
CA LYS A 58 -14.14 -19.31 -1.55
C LYS A 58 -13.23 -20.43 -1.04
N GLY A 59 -12.15 -20.07 -0.35
CA GLY A 59 -11.20 -21.03 0.21
C GLY A 59 -10.23 -21.62 -0.83
N ASN A 60 -10.26 -21.13 -2.07
CA ASN A 60 -9.42 -21.62 -3.15
C ASN A 60 -8.67 -20.49 -3.87
N CYS A 61 -7.42 -20.76 -4.22
CA CYS A 61 -6.64 -20.01 -5.18
C CYS A 61 -6.78 -20.61 -6.59
N LEU A 62 -6.32 -19.88 -7.61
CA LEU A 62 -6.29 -20.34 -8.99
C LEU A 62 -4.85 -20.67 -9.41
N GLU A 63 -4.65 -21.82 -10.05
CA GLU A 63 -3.36 -22.24 -10.61
C GLU A 63 -3.49 -22.48 -12.12
N SER A 64 -2.51 -22.03 -12.89
CA SER A 64 -2.44 -22.24 -14.34
C SER A 64 -2.14 -23.71 -14.65
N SER A 65 -3.02 -24.32 -15.46
CA SER A 65 -2.89 -25.67 -15.99
C SER A 65 -2.81 -25.64 -17.52
N LYS A 66 -2.61 -26.81 -18.15
CA LYS A 66 -2.57 -26.91 -19.63
C LYS A 66 -3.88 -26.50 -20.31
N ASP A 67 -5.00 -26.77 -19.65
CA ASP A 67 -6.34 -26.56 -20.19
C ASP A 67 -7.03 -25.29 -19.64
N GLY A 68 -6.27 -24.46 -18.91
CA GLY A 68 -6.77 -23.21 -18.33
C GLY A 68 -6.24 -22.99 -16.93
N PHE A 69 -7.12 -23.13 -15.94
CA PHE A 69 -6.75 -23.05 -14.53
C PHE A 69 -7.51 -24.08 -13.70
N ILE A 70 -6.94 -24.45 -12.56
CA ILE A 70 -7.52 -25.31 -11.53
C ILE A 70 -7.66 -24.55 -10.22
N LEU A 71 -8.44 -25.12 -9.29
CA LEU A 71 -8.61 -24.61 -7.94
C LEU A 71 -7.67 -25.34 -6.99
N GLU A 72 -6.95 -24.58 -6.17
CA GLU A 72 -6.10 -25.11 -5.11
C GLU A 72 -6.59 -24.60 -3.76
N ASN A 73 -6.78 -25.50 -2.79
CA ASN A 73 -7.25 -25.11 -1.47
C ASN A 73 -6.21 -24.26 -0.74
N CYS A 74 -6.58 -23.07 -0.29
CA CYS A 74 -5.72 -22.16 0.46
C CYS A 74 -6.16 -21.93 1.91
N THR A 75 -7.10 -22.73 2.41
CA THR A 75 -7.69 -22.52 3.75
C THR A 75 -6.68 -22.68 4.89
N HIS A 76 -5.54 -23.32 4.60
CA HIS A 76 -4.42 -23.46 5.51
C HIS A 76 -3.50 -22.23 5.54
N PHE A 77 -3.68 -21.24 4.65
CA PHE A 77 -2.86 -20.03 4.67
C PHE A 77 -3.05 -19.27 5.98
N VAL A 78 -1.97 -18.65 6.45
CA VAL A 78 -2.02 -17.79 7.65
C VAL A 78 -3.01 -16.63 7.44
N PHE A 79 -3.07 -16.07 6.22
CA PHE A 79 -4.05 -15.05 5.81
C PHE A 79 -4.13 -14.92 4.28
N GLY A 80 -5.12 -14.15 3.80
CA GLY A 80 -5.21 -13.74 2.39
C GLY A 80 -5.86 -14.74 1.42
N CYS A 81 -6.27 -15.91 1.91
CA CYS A 81 -7.12 -16.83 1.15
C CYS A 81 -8.54 -16.23 0.99
N PRO A 82 -9.19 -16.35 -0.19
CA PRO A 82 -10.53 -15.78 -0.42
C PRO A 82 -11.58 -16.31 0.57
N ASP A 83 -12.22 -15.41 1.31
CA ASP A 83 -13.30 -15.72 2.27
C ASP A 83 -14.70 -15.74 1.62
N LYS A 84 -14.80 -15.21 0.40
CA LYS A 84 -16.01 -15.08 -0.40
C LYS A 84 -15.78 -15.59 -1.82
N HIS A 85 -16.87 -15.97 -2.48
CA HIS A 85 -16.83 -16.27 -3.90
C HIS A 85 -16.38 -15.03 -4.67
N PHE A 86 -15.54 -15.22 -5.67
CA PHE A 86 -14.92 -14.13 -6.42
C PHE A 86 -14.88 -14.46 -7.91
N LYS A 87 -14.75 -13.45 -8.77
CA LYS A 87 -14.57 -13.69 -10.21
C LYS A 87 -13.11 -14.04 -10.50
N SER A 88 -12.84 -14.91 -11.47
CA SER A 88 -11.44 -15.19 -11.85
C SER A 88 -10.67 -13.94 -12.27
N SER A 89 -11.35 -12.96 -12.87
CA SER A 89 -10.76 -11.67 -13.27
C SER A 89 -10.30 -10.82 -12.09
N ASP A 90 -10.75 -11.16 -10.89
CA ASP A 90 -10.52 -10.40 -9.66
C ASP A 90 -9.44 -11.05 -8.79
N ILE A 91 -8.72 -12.06 -9.29
CA ILE A 91 -7.67 -12.77 -8.54
C ILE A 91 -6.58 -11.83 -8.01
N PHE A 92 -6.31 -10.71 -8.69
CA PHE A 92 -5.35 -9.68 -8.25
C PHE A 92 -5.69 -9.09 -6.87
N LYS A 93 -6.95 -9.21 -6.40
CA LYS A 93 -7.37 -8.80 -5.06
C LYS A 93 -6.83 -9.72 -3.95
N TYR A 94 -6.32 -10.90 -4.32
CA TYR A 94 -5.84 -11.93 -3.41
C TYR A 94 -4.34 -12.20 -3.66
N PRO A 95 -3.44 -11.28 -3.28
CA PRO A 95 -2.01 -11.41 -3.54
C PRO A 95 -1.39 -12.67 -2.92
N ALA A 96 -1.97 -13.19 -1.83
CA ALA A 96 -1.56 -14.46 -1.24
C ALA A 96 -1.64 -15.63 -2.23
N CYS A 97 -2.62 -15.61 -3.14
CA CYS A 97 -2.79 -16.62 -4.20
C CYS A 97 -1.81 -16.47 -5.37
N GLN A 98 -0.98 -15.42 -5.37
CA GLN A 98 0.06 -15.18 -6.38
C GLN A 98 1.47 -15.19 -5.76
N ALA A 99 1.57 -15.19 -4.44
CA ALA A 99 2.82 -15.17 -3.70
C ALA A 99 3.36 -16.60 -3.49
N ILE A 100 4.30 -17.00 -4.35
CA ILE A 100 4.94 -18.33 -4.32
C ILE A 100 6.42 -18.26 -4.00
N ASN A 101 6.91 -19.23 -3.23
CA ASN A 101 8.33 -19.51 -3.10
C ASN A 101 8.75 -20.50 -4.17
N ARG A 102 9.43 -20.01 -5.21
CA ARG A 102 9.81 -20.81 -6.38
C ARG A 102 10.84 -21.90 -6.09
N LYS A 103 11.64 -21.73 -5.04
CA LYS A 103 12.65 -22.72 -4.63
C LYS A 103 11.99 -23.88 -3.90
N LEU A 104 11.08 -23.55 -2.98
CA LEU A 104 10.36 -24.53 -2.16
C LEU A 104 9.10 -25.08 -2.84
N ARG A 105 8.66 -24.47 -3.95
CA ARG A 105 7.48 -24.85 -4.74
C ARG A 105 6.20 -24.87 -3.92
N CYS A 106 5.98 -23.81 -3.14
CA CYS A 106 4.84 -23.65 -2.24
C CYS A 106 4.40 -22.18 -2.16
N TYR A 107 3.22 -21.93 -1.61
CA TYR A 107 2.74 -20.58 -1.36
C TYR A 107 3.41 -19.99 -0.12
N ILE A 108 3.86 -18.73 -0.20
CA ILE A 108 4.61 -18.10 0.90
C ILE A 108 3.80 -18.04 2.19
N LEU A 109 2.46 -17.96 2.09
CA LEU A 109 1.58 -17.87 3.26
C LEU A 109 1.06 -19.23 3.74
N ASP A 110 1.44 -20.33 3.08
CA ASP A 110 1.22 -21.68 3.60
C ASP A 110 2.21 -21.92 4.76
N PRO A 111 1.75 -22.24 5.99
CA PRO A 111 2.61 -22.56 7.12
C PRO A 111 3.60 -23.69 6.86
N LEU A 112 3.29 -24.59 5.93
CA LEU A 112 4.16 -25.69 5.52
C LEU A 112 5.26 -25.24 4.54
N CYS A 113 5.16 -24.03 3.99
CA CYS A 113 6.13 -23.45 3.07
C CYS A 113 7.34 -22.86 3.79
N GLN A 114 8.03 -23.70 4.56
CA GLN A 114 9.26 -23.34 5.25
C GLN A 114 10.44 -24.04 4.58
N PRO A 115 11.61 -23.39 4.50
CA PRO A 115 12.81 -24.09 4.07
C PRO A 115 13.06 -25.19 5.10
N THR A 116 12.86 -26.45 4.70
CA THR A 116 13.32 -27.59 5.51
C THR A 116 14.82 -27.41 5.69
N GLY A 117 15.22 -27.00 6.90
CA GLY A 117 16.60 -27.17 7.33
C GLY A 117 16.93 -28.65 7.21
N GLY A 118 18.09 -28.96 6.66
CA GLY A 118 18.72 -30.20 7.07
C GLY A 118 18.89 -30.15 8.58
N ASP A 119 18.46 -31.19 9.26
CA ASP A 119 18.68 -31.41 10.69
C ASP A 119 18.14 -30.32 11.62
N ASP A 120 16.81 -30.25 11.76
CA ASP A 120 16.21 -29.72 12.98
C ASP A 120 16.40 -30.75 14.10
N THR A 121 17.60 -30.83 14.66
CA THR A 121 17.67 -31.04 16.11
C THR A 121 16.87 -29.90 16.72
N CYS A 122 15.65 -30.21 17.19
CA CYS A 122 14.99 -29.44 18.23
C CYS A 122 15.87 -29.55 19.50
N SER A 123 17.02 -28.89 19.49
CA SER A 123 17.61 -28.41 20.73
C SER A 123 16.58 -27.46 21.30
N ASN A 124 16.11 -27.75 22.51
CA ASN A 124 15.46 -26.75 23.31
C ASN A 124 16.45 -25.59 23.38
N ASP A 125 16.20 -24.52 22.61
CA ASP A 125 16.77 -23.22 22.92
C ASP A 125 16.07 -22.75 24.19
N GLU A 126 16.57 -23.31 25.28
CA GLU A 126 16.77 -22.61 26.53
C GLU A 126 17.27 -21.20 26.17
N MET A 127 16.49 -20.21 26.56
CA MET A 127 16.82 -18.81 26.45
C MET A 127 18.18 -18.57 27.13
N ASP A 128 19.27 -18.51 26.36
CA ASP A 128 20.56 -18.04 26.84
C ASP A 128 20.68 -16.52 26.60
N PRO A 129 20.63 -15.69 27.66
CA PRO A 129 20.78 -14.25 27.56
C PRO A 129 22.26 -13.88 27.77
N GLY A 130 23.04 -13.80 26.70
CA GLY A 130 24.41 -13.28 26.80
C GLY A 130 25.05 -13.19 25.43
N ASN A 131 25.24 -12.01 24.85
CA ASN A 131 26.23 -11.07 25.35
C ASN A 131 25.97 -9.67 24.75
N LEU A 132 24.96 -8.96 25.25
CA LEU A 132 25.01 -7.50 25.24
C LEU A 132 25.76 -7.10 26.51
N ASN A 133 26.91 -6.44 26.37
CA ASN A 133 27.81 -6.14 27.46
C ASN A 133 27.14 -5.17 28.46
N ILE A 134 26.39 -5.71 29.42
CA ILE A 134 25.65 -5.02 30.48
C ILE A 134 26.57 -4.04 31.22
N THR A 135 27.85 -4.40 31.36
CA THR A 135 28.90 -3.54 31.93
C THR A 135 28.99 -2.18 31.21
N LEU A 136 28.86 -2.14 29.87
CA LEU A 136 28.91 -0.88 29.12
C LEU A 136 27.72 0.02 29.45
N TYR A 137 26.50 -0.53 29.53
CA TYR A 137 25.31 0.26 29.85
C TYR A 137 25.35 0.81 31.27
N VAL A 138 25.82 0.02 32.24
CA VAL A 138 25.97 0.46 33.63
C VAL A 138 27.01 1.58 33.74
N VAL A 139 28.14 1.46 33.05
CA VAL A 139 29.18 2.52 33.03
C VAL A 139 28.63 3.81 32.42
N MET A 140 27.92 3.72 31.29
CA MET A 140 27.32 4.89 30.64
C MET A 140 26.28 5.59 31.51
N PHE A 141 25.45 4.81 32.21
CA PHE A 141 24.47 5.35 33.14
C PHE A 141 25.15 6.05 34.33
N CYS A 142 26.17 5.44 34.94
CA CYS A 142 26.93 6.04 36.04
C CYS A 142 27.63 7.35 35.65
N LEU A 143 28.21 7.41 34.44
CA LEU A 143 28.82 8.64 33.92
C LEU A 143 27.78 9.74 33.71
N GLY A 144 26.61 9.40 33.16
CA GLY A 144 25.50 10.34 32.99
C GLY A 144 25.00 10.92 34.32
N VAL A 145 24.85 10.08 35.35
CA VAL A 145 24.46 10.52 36.70
C VAL A 145 25.53 11.42 37.32
N ALA A 146 26.82 11.08 37.19
CA ALA A 146 27.90 11.91 37.72
C ALA A 146 27.91 13.31 37.08
N VAL A 147 27.76 13.40 35.76
CA VAL A 147 27.67 14.69 35.04
C VAL A 147 26.43 15.47 35.46
N GLY A 148 25.28 14.81 35.62
CA GLY A 148 24.04 15.44 36.10
C GLY A 148 24.19 16.02 37.52
N VAL A 149 24.82 15.27 38.43
CA VAL A 149 25.10 15.73 39.80
C VAL A 149 26.10 16.89 39.80
N LEU A 150 27.17 16.82 39.01
CA LEU A 150 28.11 17.92 38.87
C LEU A 150 27.42 19.17 38.30
N GLY A 151 26.58 19.02 37.27
CA GLY A 151 25.74 20.09 36.73
C GLY A 151 24.84 20.72 37.79
N LEU A 152 24.14 19.91 38.59
CA LEU A 152 23.30 20.41 39.70
C LEU A 152 24.10 21.07 40.82
N CYS A 153 25.29 20.56 41.15
CA CYS A 153 26.19 21.15 42.14
C CYS A 153 26.74 22.50 41.67
N VAL A 154 27.16 22.59 40.41
CA VAL A 154 27.55 23.84 39.75
C VAL A 154 26.36 24.80 39.74
N TRP A 155 25.17 24.34 39.35
CA TRP A 155 23.98 25.19 39.31
C TRP A 155 23.56 25.69 40.70
N LYS A 156 23.68 24.87 41.75
CA LYS A 156 23.48 25.32 43.14
C LYS A 156 24.56 26.28 43.64
N LYS A 157 25.78 26.17 43.14
CA LYS A 157 26.91 27.05 43.51
C LYS A 157 26.82 28.41 42.82
N TYR A 158 26.44 28.45 41.54
CA TYR A 158 26.33 29.70 40.75
C TYR A 158 24.91 30.31 40.77
N GLY A 159 23.87 29.52 41.06
CA GLY A 159 22.48 29.98 41.14
C GLY A 159 22.17 30.83 42.38
N LYS A 160 23.08 30.93 43.35
CA LYS A 160 22.97 31.84 44.51
C LYS A 160 23.43 33.27 44.20
N CYS A 161 23.93 33.56 43.00
CA CYS A 161 24.38 34.91 42.62
C CYS A 161 23.45 35.65 41.64
N PHE A 162 22.29 35.10 41.28
CA PHE A 162 21.28 35.88 40.55
C PHE A 162 20.03 36.11 41.41
N LYS A 163 20.22 36.85 42.51
CA LYS A 163 19.17 37.70 43.07
C LYS A 163 19.42 39.11 42.54
N VAL A 164 18.72 39.51 41.49
CA VAL A 164 18.46 40.93 41.26
C VAL A 164 17.02 41.15 41.73
N ASN A 165 16.88 41.81 42.88
CA ASN A 165 15.60 42.34 43.31
C ASN A 165 15.75 43.87 43.42
N SER A 166 14.99 44.53 42.54
CA SER A 166 14.28 45.81 42.73
C SER A 166 15.05 46.99 43.32
N ASN A 167 15.28 48.04 42.50
CA ASN A 167 14.73 49.39 42.67
C ASN A 167 15.62 50.42 41.95
N ASP A 168 15.14 50.96 40.84
CA ASP A 168 15.34 52.36 40.46
C ASP A 168 14.11 52.74 39.62
N GLU A 169 13.15 53.39 40.27
CA GLU A 169 12.07 54.14 39.64
C GLU A 169 12.64 55.50 39.19
N ALA A 170 12.49 55.80 37.91
CA ALA A 170 12.28 57.14 37.35
C ALA A 170 11.67 56.89 35.96
N GLU A 171 10.37 56.99 35.69
CA GLU A 171 9.36 58.04 35.91
C GLU A 171 8.79 58.41 34.52
N TYR A 172 7.44 58.47 34.49
CA TYR A 172 6.55 59.18 33.54
C TYR A 172 6.15 58.51 32.19
N GLU A 173 5.01 57.79 32.11
CA GLU A 173 3.59 58.24 31.92
C GLU A 173 3.21 58.33 30.42
N SER A 174 2.33 57.49 29.85
CA SER A 174 0.86 57.59 30.00
C SER A 174 0.12 56.36 29.43
N ARG A 175 -0.91 55.90 30.15
CA ARG A 175 -1.98 54.94 29.75
C ARG A 175 -3.18 55.69 29.08
N PRO A 176 -4.33 55.11 28.64
CA PRO A 176 -4.94 53.83 28.99
C PRO A 176 -5.63 53.00 27.86
N SER A 177 -6.13 51.85 28.32
CA SER A 177 -6.99 50.77 27.77
C SER A 177 -8.33 51.15 27.13
N LEU A 178 -8.87 50.27 26.28
CA LEU A 178 -10.28 49.84 26.38
C LEU A 178 -10.53 48.45 25.73
N ILE A 179 -11.27 47.61 26.45
CA ILE A 179 -11.94 46.36 26.02
C ILE A 179 -13.38 46.74 25.64
N ASP A 180 -13.97 46.14 24.59
CA ASP A 180 -15.34 45.59 24.68
C ASP A 180 -15.66 44.56 23.59
N ASP A 181 -16.49 43.60 23.99
CA ASP A 181 -16.92 42.35 23.36
C ASP A 181 -18.12 42.52 22.41
N GLY A 182 -18.35 41.51 21.55
CA GLY A 182 -19.51 41.49 20.64
C GLY A 182 -19.85 40.13 20.00
N ARG A 183 -20.19 39.16 20.85
CA ARG A 183 -20.70 37.78 20.66
C ARG A 183 -21.71 37.55 19.49
N LEU A 184 -21.57 36.45 18.73
CA LEU A 184 -22.69 35.52 18.43
C LEU A 184 -22.22 34.14 17.91
N LYS A 185 -22.60 33.06 18.63
CA LYS A 185 -22.52 31.65 18.22
C LYS A 185 -23.80 31.26 17.48
N ILE A 186 -23.74 30.41 16.44
CA ILE A 186 -24.80 29.44 16.13
C ILE A 186 -24.17 28.18 15.48
N ASP A 187 -24.45 27.01 16.05
CA ASP A 187 -24.18 25.67 15.48
C ASP A 187 -25.33 25.26 14.49
N PRO A 188 -25.64 23.97 14.24
CA PRO A 188 -25.26 23.20 13.06
C PRO A 188 -26.49 22.71 12.21
N TYR A 189 -26.21 22.08 11.06
CA TYR A 189 -27.16 21.40 10.14
C TYR A 189 -28.09 22.26 9.26
N ALA A 190 -27.77 22.31 7.96
CA ALA A 190 -28.75 22.45 6.88
C ALA A 190 -28.27 21.68 5.62
N THR A 191 -28.83 20.49 5.44
CA THR A 191 -28.90 19.71 4.20
C THR A 191 -29.97 20.31 3.27
N THR A 192 -29.70 20.45 1.96
CA THR A 192 -30.63 20.10 0.85
C THR A 192 -30.04 20.37 -0.56
N ASN A 193 -29.79 19.28 -1.31
CA ASN A 193 -30.14 18.95 -2.71
C ASN A 193 -30.08 19.98 -3.88
N ILE A 194 -29.23 19.68 -4.90
CA ILE A 194 -29.45 19.38 -6.37
C ILE A 194 -30.36 20.35 -7.22
N PRO A 195 -30.20 20.60 -8.57
CA PRO A 195 -29.39 19.96 -9.65
C PRO A 195 -28.62 20.88 -10.65
N ASP A 196 -27.89 20.21 -11.57
CA ASP A 196 -27.54 20.50 -12.98
C ASP A 196 -27.71 21.91 -13.59
N LEU A 197 -26.78 22.28 -14.49
CA LEU A 197 -27.05 22.66 -15.90
C LEU A 197 -25.73 22.93 -16.67
N ILE A 198 -25.53 22.15 -17.74
CA ILE A 198 -25.15 22.58 -19.11
C ILE A 198 -23.72 23.08 -19.40
N SER A 199 -22.92 22.16 -19.95
CA SER A 199 -22.54 22.10 -21.38
C SER A 199 -22.34 23.41 -22.17
N ARG A 200 -21.07 23.78 -22.44
CA ARG A 200 -20.55 24.24 -23.75
C ARG A 200 -19.15 24.84 -23.60
N HIS A 201 -18.14 24.20 -24.18
CA HIS A 201 -16.93 24.88 -24.60
C HIS A 201 -16.68 24.55 -26.07
N GLU A 202 -17.02 25.51 -26.94
CA GLU A 202 -16.46 25.61 -28.28
C GLU A 202 -15.41 26.73 -28.32
N GLY A 203 -14.33 26.46 -29.07
CA GLY A 203 -13.49 27.46 -29.71
C GLY A 203 -12.18 27.80 -28.99
N ILE A 204 -11.02 27.99 -29.62
CA ILE A 204 -10.58 28.12 -31.02
C ILE A 204 -9.05 27.88 -31.01
N SER A 205 -8.48 27.11 -31.94
CA SER A 205 -7.14 27.46 -32.46
C SER A 205 -6.75 26.79 -33.78
N ARG A 206 -6.51 27.67 -34.76
CA ARG A 206 -5.52 27.65 -35.86
C ARG A 206 -5.82 26.92 -37.18
N LYS A 207 -6.08 27.79 -38.15
CA LYS A 207 -5.93 27.67 -39.60
C LYS A 207 -4.55 27.15 -40.04
N LYS A 208 -4.56 26.35 -41.13
CA LYS A 208 -3.68 26.29 -42.33
C LYS A 208 -4.15 25.01 -43.07
N GLY A 209 -4.93 25.05 -44.16
CA GLY A 209 -4.67 25.65 -45.46
C GLY A 209 -3.98 24.63 -46.37
N LEU A 210 -4.73 23.92 -47.24
CA LEU A 210 -4.39 23.69 -48.67
C LEU A 210 -5.45 22.83 -49.37
N TYR A 211 -5.89 23.32 -50.53
CA TYR A 211 -6.73 22.68 -51.55
C TYR A 211 -6.06 21.47 -52.21
N ILE A 212 -6.78 20.36 -52.46
CA ILE A 212 -6.69 19.58 -53.74
C ILE A 212 -8.05 18.94 -54.11
N LYS A 213 -8.57 19.38 -55.26
CA LYS A 213 -9.44 18.78 -56.29
C LYS A 213 -10.22 17.47 -56.06
N HIS A 214 -11.53 17.61 -56.35
CA HIS A 214 -12.45 16.63 -56.93
C HIS A 214 -11.81 15.60 -57.89
N TYR A 215 -12.19 14.33 -57.73
CA TYR A 215 -12.37 13.39 -58.84
C TYR A 215 -13.68 12.62 -58.65
N LEU A 216 -14.64 12.91 -59.54
CA LEU A 216 -15.74 12.00 -59.88
C LEU A 216 -15.20 11.01 -60.92
N THR A 217 -15.50 9.72 -60.77
CA THR A 217 -15.99 8.91 -61.91
C THR A 217 -16.55 7.55 -61.47
N ARG A 218 -17.78 7.31 -61.94
CA ARG A 218 -18.53 6.05 -61.99
C ARG A 218 -17.78 4.95 -62.73
N LYS A 219 -17.78 3.74 -62.18
CA LYS A 219 -17.90 2.38 -62.80
C LYS A 219 -18.30 1.46 -61.64
N GLN A 220 -19.25 0.53 -61.70
CA GLN A 220 -19.94 -0.16 -62.79
C GLN A 220 -21.29 -0.63 -62.24
#